data_AF-A0A7Y9HJL9-F1
#
_entry.id   AF-A0A7Y9HJL9-F1
#
_cell.length_a   1.000
_cell.length_b   1.000
_cell.length_c   1.000
_cell.angle_alpha   90.00
_cell.angle_beta   90.00
_cell.angle_gamma   90.00
#
_symmetry.space_group_name_H-M   'P 1'
#
loop_
_entity.id
_entity.type
_entity.pdbx_description
1 polymer ?
#
loop_
_entity_poly.entity_id
_entity_poly.type
_entity_poly.pdbx_seq_one_letter_code
_entity_poly.pdbx_strand_id
1 'polypeptide(L)' 'MEIASYTVLIAAAQAAGDPTTEEACRKIIAQEHAMAAWMLKNLPAIASAFLARSATPGVEAKV' A
#
# COMPACT_ATOMS: atom_id res chain seq x y z
N MET A 1 -4.18 -5.68 4.76
CA MET A 1 -3.97 -7.12 5.02
C MET A 1 -2.50 -7.47 5.05
N GLU A 2 -1.69 -7.00 4.10
CA GLU A 2 -0.27 -7.37 3.97
C GLU A 2 0.61 -6.98 5.16
N ILE A 3 0.49 -5.77 5.72
CA ILE A 3 1.22 -5.37 6.94
C ILE A 3 0.98 -6.35 8.09
N ALA A 4 -0.27 -6.75 8.31
CA ALA A 4 -0.62 -7.72 9.34
C ALA A 4 -0.03 -9.11 9.03
N SER A 5 -0.13 -9.57 7.78
CA SER A 5 0.45 -10.84 7.34
C SER A 5 1.96 -10.89 7.55
N TYR A 6 2.70 -9.85 7.16
CA TYR A 6 4.15 -9.80 7.35
C TYR A 6 4.54 -9.69 8.82
N THR A 7 3.71 -9.04 9.65
CA THR A 7 3.92 -9.04 11.10
C THR A 7 3.87 -10.46 11.68
N VAL A 8 2.89 -11.26 11.26
CA VAL A 8 2.78 -12.68 11.66
C VAL A 8 3.95 -13.50 11.12
N LEU A 9 4.33 -13.30 9.85
CA LEU A 9 5.46 -14.02 9.24
C LEU A 9 6.80 -13.71 9.91
N ILE A 10 7.04 -12.46 10.32
CA ILE A 10 8.23 -12.09 11.09
C ILE A 10 8.26 -12.85 12.41
N ALA A 11 7.15 -12.87 13.15
CA ALA A 11 7.08 -13.61 14.41
C ALA A 11 7.29 -15.13 14.21
N ALA A 12 6.74 -15.69 13.14
CA ALA A 12 6.92 -17.11 12.79
C ALA A 12 8.40 -17.41 12.43
N ALA A 13 9.05 -16.56 11.64
CA ALA A 13 10.45 -16.72 11.25
C ALA A 13 11.39 -16.64 12.47
N GLN A 14 11.10 -15.73 13.42
CA GLN A 14 11.82 -15.63 14.68
C GLN A 14 11.68 -16.91 15.52
N ALA A 15 10.46 -17.43 15.65
CA ALA A 15 10.20 -18.67 16.40
C ALA A 15 10.86 -19.90 15.74
N ALA A 16 10.99 -19.90 14.41
CA ALA A 16 11.64 -20.96 13.65
C ALA A 16 13.17 -20.83 13.57
N GLY A 17 13.74 -19.70 14.03
CA GLY A 17 15.18 -19.43 13.90
C GLY A 17 15.63 -19.23 12.45
N ASP A 18 14.78 -18.66 11.59
CA ASP A 18 15.05 -18.39 10.18
C ASP A 18 15.33 -16.90 9.94
N PRO A 19 16.60 -16.45 10.07
CA PRO A 19 16.96 -15.04 9.92
C PRO A 19 16.83 -14.54 8.47
N THR A 20 16.94 -15.43 7.48
CA THR A 20 16.85 -15.05 6.06
C THR A 20 15.43 -14.64 5.74
N THR A 21 14.45 -15.42 6.19
CA THR A 21 13.03 -15.10 5.99
C THR A 21 12.62 -13.88 6.81
N GLU A 22 13.09 -13.76 8.06
CA GLU A 22 12.82 -12.58 8.88
C GLU A 22 13.29 -11.30 8.18
N GLU A 23 14.54 -11.26 7.69
CA GLU A 23 15.09 -10.09 7.03
C GLU A 23 14.31 -9.73 5.75
N ALA A 24 13.95 -10.73 4.94
CA ALA A 24 13.13 -10.52 3.75
C ALA A 24 11.76 -9.91 4.10
N CYS A 25 11.06 -10.46 5.10
CA CYS A 25 9.77 -9.93 5.54
C CYS A 25 9.89 -8.51 6.12
N ARG A 26 10.97 -8.19 6.84
CA ARG A 26 11.22 -6.82 7.35
C ARG A 26 11.45 -5.80 6.25
N LYS A 27 12.14 -6.18 5.16
CA LYS A 27 12.30 -5.30 4.00
C LYS A 27 10.97 -5.03 3.31
N ILE A 28 10.13 -6.06 3.15
CA ILE A 28 8.84 -5.92 2.48
C ILE A 28 7.87 -5.09 3.32
N ILE A 29 7.71 -5.36 4.61
CA ILE A 29 6.75 -4.62 5.45
C ILE A 29 7.06 -3.12 5.51
N ALA A 30 8.33 -2.71 5.40
CA ALA A 30 8.71 -1.30 5.29
C ALA A 30 8.19 -0.65 4.00
N GLN A 31 8.22 -1.37 2.87
CA GLN A 31 7.67 -0.91 1.60
C GLN A 31 6.14 -0.80 1.69
N GLU A 32 5.47 -1.75 2.34
CA GLU A 32 4.02 -1.72 2.56
C GLU A 32 3.58 -0.50 3.39
N HIS A 33 4.32 -0.17 4.45
CA HIS A 33 4.07 1.04 5.22
C HIS A 33 4.27 2.31 4.38
N ALA A 34 5.33 2.38 3.58
CA ALA A 34 5.59 3.52 2.71
C ALA A 34 4.48 3.69 1.66
N MET A 35 4.03 2.59 1.05
CA MET A 35 2.92 2.58 0.10
C MET A 35 1.62 3.05 0.76
N ALA A 36 1.27 2.51 1.93
CA ALA A 36 0.06 2.89 2.66
C ALA A 36 0.07 4.38 3.02
N ALA A 37 1.19 4.90 3.51
CA ALA A 37 1.35 6.32 3.82
C ALA A 37 1.23 7.21 2.57
N TRP A 38 1.85 6.79 1.45
CA TRP A 38 1.73 7.50 0.19
C TRP A 38 0.29 7.50 -0.32
N MET A 39 -0.40 6.37 -0.29
CA MET A 39 -1.79 6.25 -0.70
C MET A 39 -2.70 7.15 0.14
N LEU A 40 -2.55 7.15 1.47
CA LEU A 40 -3.34 8.00 2.36
C LEU A 40 -3.18 9.49 2.03
N LYS A 41 -1.96 9.91 1.67
CA LYS A 41 -1.66 11.30 1.29
C LYS A 41 -2.26 11.68 -0.07
N ASN A 42 -2.23 10.78 -1.06
CA ASN A 42 -2.51 11.14 -2.46
C ASN A 42 -3.91 10.76 -2.95
N LEU A 43 -4.49 9.66 -2.44
CA LEU A 43 -5.77 9.16 -2.92
C LEU A 43 -6.96 10.13 -2.73
N PRO A 44 -7.07 10.91 -1.64
CA PRO A 44 -8.21 11.82 -1.49
C PRO A 44 -8.32 12.87 -2.61
N ALA A 45 -7.18 13.42 -3.03
CA ALA A 45 -7.13 14.38 -4.14
C ALA A 45 -7.48 13.72 -5.47
N ILE A 46 -6.94 12.53 -5.74
CA ILE A 46 -7.23 11.75 -6.95
C ILE A 46 -8.72 11.37 -7.00
N ALA A 47 -9.29 10.91 -5.90
CA ALA A 47 -10.70 10.55 -5.81
C ALA A 47 -11.60 11.75 -6.06
N SER A 48 -11.28 12.91 -5.48
CA SER A 48 -12.03 14.15 -5.69
C SER A 48 -11.99 14.60 -7.15
N ALA A 49 -10.81 14.59 -7.78
CA ALA A 49 -10.64 14.94 -9.18
C ALA A 49 -11.39 13.97 -10.12
N PHE A 50 -11.35 12.67 -9.81
CA PHE A 50 -12.10 11.66 -10.55
C PHE A 50 -13.61 11.91 -10.46
N LEU A 51 -14.15 12.12 -9.26
CA LEU A 51 -15.58 12.36 -9.06
C LEU A 51 -16.05 13.62 -9.77
N ALA A 52 -15.27 14.72 -9.70
CA ALA A 52 -15.59 15.95 -10.40
C ALA A 52 -15.67 15.75 -11.92
N ARG A 53 -14.73 14.99 -12.51
CA ARG A 53 -14.75 14.66 -13.93
C ARG A 53 -15.95 13.78 -14.29
N SER A 54 -16.23 12.74 -13.49
CA SER A 54 -17.34 11.82 -13.74
C SER A 54 -18.72 12.47 -13.60
N ALA A 55 -18.84 13.52 -12.78
CA ALA A 55 -20.08 14.26 -12.58
C ALA A 55 -20.37 15.30 -13.68
N THR A 56 -19.49 15.47 -14.68
CA THR A 56 -19.66 16.46 -15.76
C THR A 56 -19.87 15.74 -17.10
N PRO A 57 -21.12 15.45 -17.52
CA PRO A 57 -21.38 14.79 -18.80
C PRO A 57 -20.96 15.68 -19.98
N GLY A 58 -20.22 15.11 -20.95
CA GLY A 58 -19.88 15.78 -22.21
C GLY A 58 -18.50 16.45 -22.27
N VAL A 59 -17.66 16.30 -21.24
CA VAL A 59 -16.27 16.77 -21.28
C VAL A 59 -15.34 15.59 -21.55
N GLU A 60 -14.93 15.43 -22.81
CA GLU A 60 -13.88 14.47 -23.16
C GLU A 60 -12.51 14.99 -22.72
N ALA A 61 -11.63 14.08 -22.29
CA ALA A 61 -10.24 14.42 -22.02
C ALA A 61 -9.59 14.91 -23.33
N LYS A 62 -8.78 15.98 -23.26
CA LYS A 62 -8.05 16.50 -24.43
C LYS A 62 -7.25 15.36 -25.09
N VAL A 63 -7.49 15.18 -26.39
CA VAL A 63 -6.74 14.31 -27.32
C VAL A 63 -5.31 14.85 -27.51
#